data_AF-A0A1A8NFE7-F1
#
_entry.id   AF-A0A1A8NFE7-F1
#
_cell.length_a   1.000
_cell.length_b   1.000
_cell.length_c   1.000
_cell.angle_alpha   90.00
_cell.angle_beta   90.00
_cell.angle_gamma   90.00
#
_symmetry.space_group_name_H-M   'P 1'
#
loop_
_entity.id
_entity.type
_entity.pdbx_description
1 polymer ?
#
loop_
_entity_poly.entity_id
_entity_poly.type
_entity_poly.pdbx_seq_one_letter_code
_entity_poly.pdbx_strand_id
1 'polypeptide(L)'
;GEPCAPCVEPCEWQCPHQSCSKLCHEPCDRPPCNEPCEKTLECGHPCIGLCGDKCPSKCRICNEGEVTEIFFGTEDDPEARFIQLEDCIHFIESTAMDHYMRLDDNREGEVAVKLKECPKCKTPIRKNLRYGSHINRSLAEIEMVKKKIQEQQPDINEIRLTLQNEWQANVSICVKYVGKEYMGIEGKLNNTYLTTNDLRILENKIYFLTKVAKLLKAEQESMSFFDDKFRQRVTQFMSWLSGVSQKFTDQQVFNLQRELQRLTLLADLNVRCQTADKMGKLDKMQTEVQEIRRVLEISDQFTEQDQLIVEDAMKSLNEKFPLTGLGIDEDERKMIVSAMKMPLGHWHKCPNGHVYVITECG
;
A
#
# COMPACT_ATOMS: atom_id res chain seq x y z
N GLY A 1 -7.83 7.63 2.59
CA GLY A 1 -8.33 8.89 2.00
C GLY A 1 -9.50 9.35 2.83
N GLU A 2 -9.71 10.66 2.94
CA GLU A 2 -10.84 11.22 3.69
C GLU A 2 -12.19 10.78 3.11
N PRO A 3 -13.24 10.66 3.94
CA PRO A 3 -14.59 10.37 3.48
C PRO A 3 -15.06 11.47 2.53
N CYS A 4 -15.68 11.08 1.42
CA CYS A 4 -16.22 12.03 0.46
C CYS A 4 -17.61 12.49 0.91
N ALA A 5 -17.88 13.79 0.86
CA ALA A 5 -19.23 14.29 1.09
C ALA A 5 -20.17 13.82 -0.03
N PRO A 6 -21.35 13.27 0.28
CA PRO A 6 -22.30 12.81 -0.73
C PRO A 6 -22.85 14.00 -1.54
N CYS A 7 -23.04 13.80 -2.84
CA CYS A 7 -23.65 14.81 -3.70
C CYS A 7 -25.15 14.96 -3.38
N VAL A 8 -25.56 16.14 -2.93
CA VAL A 8 -26.94 16.47 -2.54
C VAL A 8 -27.75 17.11 -3.67
N GLU A 9 -27.20 17.17 -4.88
CA GLU A 9 -27.91 17.71 -6.04
C GLU A 9 -28.99 16.72 -6.54
N PRO A 10 -30.07 17.21 -7.17
CA PRO A 10 -31.05 16.36 -7.83
C PRO A 10 -30.40 15.48 -8.90
N CYS A 11 -30.84 14.23 -9.02
CA CYS A 11 -30.33 13.33 -10.05
C CYS A 11 -30.65 13.87 -11.46
N GLU A 12 -29.60 14.03 -12.28
CA GLU A 12 -29.72 14.46 -13.68
C GLU A 12 -30.32 13.38 -14.60
N TRP A 13 -30.59 12.17 -14.08
CA TRP A 13 -31.06 11.05 -14.89
C TRP A 13 -32.55 11.18 -15.23
N GLN A 14 -32.81 11.92 -16.32
CA GLN A 14 -34.14 12.23 -16.81
C GLN A 14 -34.19 12.07 -18.34
N CYS A 15 -35.30 11.54 -18.86
CA CYS A 15 -35.57 11.43 -20.29
C CYS A 15 -37.07 11.62 -20.53
N PRO A 16 -37.53 11.79 -21.79
CA PRO A 16 -38.96 11.95 -22.09
C PRO A 16 -39.85 10.82 -21.55
N HIS A 17 -39.28 9.63 -21.35
CA HIS A 17 -40.01 8.45 -20.89
C HIS A 17 -40.07 8.32 -19.37
N GLN A 18 -39.07 8.80 -18.64
CA GLN A 18 -38.91 8.57 -17.20
C GLN A 18 -38.12 9.72 -16.55
N SER A 19 -38.27 9.92 -15.23
CA SER A 19 -37.47 10.89 -14.45
C SER A 19 -37.15 10.31 -13.08
N CYS A 20 -35.92 10.50 -12.60
CA CYS A 20 -35.48 10.08 -11.27
C CYS A 20 -35.89 11.14 -10.22
N SER A 21 -36.48 10.72 -9.11
CA SER A 21 -36.88 11.64 -8.02
C SER A 21 -35.85 11.76 -6.90
N LYS A 22 -34.75 11.00 -7.00
CA LYS A 22 -33.73 10.83 -5.96
C LYS A 22 -32.59 11.85 -6.06
N LEU A 23 -31.83 11.97 -4.99
CA LEU A 23 -30.58 12.72 -4.98
C LEU A 23 -29.48 11.93 -5.70
N CYS A 24 -28.47 12.62 -6.22
CA CYS A 24 -27.40 12.02 -7.01
C CYS A 24 -26.67 10.86 -6.29
N HIS A 25 -26.49 10.96 -4.97
CA HIS A 25 -25.84 9.92 -4.16
C HIS A 25 -26.76 8.73 -3.80
N GLU A 26 -28.07 8.86 -3.98
CA GLU A 26 -29.01 7.80 -3.66
C GLU A 26 -29.12 6.80 -4.83
N PRO A 27 -29.46 5.52 -4.55
CA PRO A 27 -29.84 4.59 -5.60
C PRO A 27 -31.04 5.13 -6.36
N CYS A 28 -30.94 5.21 -7.69
CA CYS A 28 -32.01 5.71 -8.54
C CYS A 28 -33.25 4.81 -8.44
N ASP A 29 -34.44 5.41 -8.46
CA ASP A 29 -35.73 4.77 -8.25
C ASP A 29 -36.40 4.29 -9.55
N ARG A 30 -35.65 4.21 -10.65
CA ARG A 30 -36.14 3.87 -11.98
C ARG A 30 -35.19 2.91 -12.72
N PRO A 31 -35.71 2.09 -13.65
CA PRO A 31 -34.87 1.27 -14.53
C PRO A 31 -34.21 2.12 -15.66
N PRO A 32 -33.17 1.61 -16.31
CA PRO A 32 -32.63 2.19 -17.54
C PRO A 32 -33.67 2.31 -18.65
N CYS A 33 -33.60 3.40 -19.42
CA CYS A 33 -34.35 3.51 -20.66
C CYS A 33 -33.62 2.72 -21.76
N ASN A 34 -34.37 1.87 -22.47
CA ASN A 34 -33.85 1.05 -23.57
C ASN A 34 -34.37 1.50 -24.94
N GLU A 35 -35.09 2.62 -24.99
CA GLU A 35 -35.55 3.20 -26.24
C GLU A 35 -34.38 3.76 -27.04
N PRO A 36 -34.37 3.61 -28.38
CA PRO A 36 -33.37 4.23 -29.24
C PRO A 36 -33.30 5.74 -29.05
N CYS A 37 -32.11 6.31 -29.19
CA CYS A 37 -31.96 7.76 -29.18
C CYS A 37 -32.49 8.38 -30.48
N GLU A 38 -33.50 9.24 -30.40
CA GLU A 38 -34.07 9.95 -31.56
C GLU A 38 -33.21 11.12 -32.06
N LYS A 39 -32.05 11.37 -31.43
CA LYS A 39 -31.16 12.47 -31.82
C LYS A 39 -30.39 12.15 -33.09
N THR A 40 -30.05 13.21 -33.83
CA THR A 40 -29.13 13.14 -34.98
C THR A 40 -27.74 13.59 -34.53
N LEU A 41 -26.69 12.87 -34.91
CA LEU A 41 -25.30 13.22 -34.61
C LEU A 41 -24.83 14.41 -35.47
N GLU A 42 -23.70 15.03 -35.12
CA GLU A 42 -23.14 16.18 -35.86
C GLU A 42 -22.86 15.88 -37.35
N CYS A 43 -22.58 14.61 -37.67
CA CYS A 43 -22.39 14.14 -39.04
C CYS A 43 -23.70 14.04 -39.85
N GLY A 44 -24.86 14.34 -39.26
CA GLY A 44 -26.18 14.28 -39.91
C GLY A 44 -26.84 12.90 -39.90
N HIS A 45 -26.20 11.89 -39.31
CA HIS A 45 -26.74 10.53 -39.25
C HIS A 45 -27.48 10.24 -37.92
N PRO A 46 -28.41 9.26 -37.92
CA PRO A 46 -29.09 8.83 -36.71
C PRO A 46 -28.11 8.37 -35.61
N CYS A 47 -28.43 8.71 -34.36
CA CYS A 47 -27.67 8.27 -33.20
C CYS A 47 -27.82 6.75 -33.00
N ILE A 48 -26.70 6.09 -32.70
CA ILE A 48 -26.65 4.65 -32.39
C ILE A 48 -26.74 4.36 -30.88
N GLY A 49 -27.00 5.39 -30.08
CA GLY A 49 -27.10 5.29 -28.62
C GLY A 49 -28.52 5.04 -28.13
N LEU A 50 -28.65 5.04 -26.80
CA LEU A 50 -29.92 4.89 -26.10
C LEU A 50 -30.43 6.22 -25.55
N CYS A 51 -31.74 6.32 -25.38
CA CYS A 51 -32.39 7.50 -24.83
C CYS A 51 -32.00 7.73 -23.35
N GLY A 52 -31.66 8.96 -23.00
CA GLY A 52 -31.22 9.33 -21.65
C GLY A 52 -29.75 9.05 -21.33
N ASP A 53 -29.03 8.37 -22.23
CA ASP A 53 -27.59 8.16 -22.13
C ASP A 53 -26.80 9.20 -22.94
N LYS A 54 -25.51 9.38 -22.62
CA LYS A 54 -24.62 10.23 -23.42
C LYS A 54 -24.50 9.65 -24.82
N CYS A 55 -24.85 10.46 -25.83
CA CYS A 55 -24.77 10.02 -27.22
C CYS A 55 -23.33 9.65 -27.58
N PRO A 56 -23.10 8.49 -28.22
CA PRO A 56 -21.78 8.12 -28.72
C PRO A 56 -21.23 9.15 -29.70
N SER A 57 -19.94 9.42 -29.61
CA SER A 57 -19.21 10.30 -30.53
C SER A 57 -18.98 9.68 -31.92
N LYS A 58 -19.14 8.35 -32.02
CA LYS A 58 -18.94 7.58 -33.25
C LYS A 58 -20.26 7.27 -33.92
N CYS A 59 -20.27 7.32 -35.25
CA CYS A 59 -21.44 7.03 -36.08
C CYS A 59 -21.24 5.70 -36.81
N ARG A 60 -22.29 4.86 -36.91
CA ARG A 60 -22.22 3.61 -37.66
C ARG A 60 -21.91 3.79 -39.16
N ILE A 61 -22.32 4.90 -39.76
CA ILE A 61 -22.08 5.17 -41.18
C ILE A 61 -20.68 5.77 -41.40
N CYS A 62 -20.28 6.75 -40.59
CA CYS A 62 -18.97 7.40 -40.75
C CYS A 62 -17.80 6.59 -40.18
N ASN A 63 -18.06 5.72 -39.21
CA ASN A 63 -17.06 4.99 -38.44
C ASN A 63 -17.37 3.49 -38.40
N GLU A 64 -17.90 2.93 -39.49
CA GLU A 64 -18.32 1.52 -39.58
C GLU A 64 -17.25 0.57 -39.01
N GLY A 65 -15.99 0.71 -39.46
CA GLY A 65 -14.91 -0.18 -39.02
C GLY A 65 -14.56 -0.13 -37.52
N GLU A 66 -14.85 0.97 -36.82
CA GLU A 66 -14.67 1.05 -35.36
C GLU A 66 -15.93 0.55 -34.61
N VAL A 67 -17.12 0.77 -35.20
CA VAL A 67 -18.41 0.43 -34.59
C VAL A 67 -18.70 -1.06 -34.70
N THR A 68 -18.28 -1.71 -35.78
CA THR A 68 -18.42 -3.15 -36.00
C THR A 68 -17.23 -3.95 -35.49
N GLU A 69 -16.28 -3.31 -34.79
CA GLU A 69 -15.15 -4.03 -34.19
C GLU A 69 -15.68 -4.97 -33.10
N ILE A 70 -15.62 -6.26 -33.39
CA ILE A 70 -16.11 -7.31 -32.50
C ILE A 70 -15.27 -7.34 -31.23
N PHE A 71 -15.90 -7.07 -30.09
CA PHE A 71 -15.26 -7.12 -28.79
C PHE A 71 -15.99 -8.08 -27.84
N PHE A 72 -17.33 -8.00 -27.80
CA PHE A 72 -18.20 -8.93 -27.08
C PHE A 72 -18.99 -9.88 -27.98
N GLY A 73 -18.95 -9.70 -29.31
CA GLY A 73 -19.61 -10.60 -30.27
C GLY A 73 -21.00 -10.16 -30.70
N THR A 74 -21.45 -8.95 -30.30
CA THR A 74 -22.78 -8.40 -30.61
C THR A 74 -22.70 -7.06 -31.34
N GLU A 75 -21.49 -6.55 -31.60
CA GLU A 75 -21.26 -5.21 -32.15
C GLU A 75 -21.62 -5.08 -33.64
N ASP A 76 -21.60 -6.18 -34.39
CA ASP A 76 -21.87 -6.22 -35.84
C ASP A 76 -23.37 -6.26 -36.20
N ASP A 77 -24.26 -6.37 -35.20
CA ASP A 77 -25.71 -6.32 -35.41
C ASP A 77 -26.15 -4.92 -35.91
N PRO A 78 -26.88 -4.82 -37.04
CA PRO A 78 -27.46 -3.58 -37.53
C PRO A 78 -28.38 -2.87 -36.53
N GLU A 79 -28.96 -3.58 -35.57
CA GLU A 79 -29.80 -3.02 -34.51
C GLU A 79 -29.07 -2.81 -33.19
N ALA A 80 -27.77 -3.16 -33.10
CA ALA A 80 -26.97 -2.93 -31.90
C ALA A 80 -27.02 -1.44 -31.50
N ARG A 81 -27.02 -1.20 -30.19
CA ARG A 81 -26.97 0.14 -29.60
C ARG A 81 -25.79 0.25 -28.67
N PHE A 82 -25.22 1.45 -28.58
CA PHE A 82 -23.96 1.66 -27.88
C PHE A 82 -24.08 2.67 -26.75
N ILE A 83 -23.33 2.43 -25.69
CA ILE A 83 -23.19 3.33 -24.55
C ILE A 83 -21.75 3.82 -24.53
N GLN A 84 -21.56 5.13 -24.35
CA GLN A 84 -20.24 5.71 -24.19
C GLN A 84 -19.96 6.01 -22.72
N LEU A 85 -18.85 5.48 -22.19
CA LEU A 85 -18.41 5.76 -20.82
C LEU A 85 -17.83 7.17 -20.72
N GLU A 86 -18.19 7.94 -19.70
CA GLU A 86 -17.70 9.30 -19.52
C GLU A 86 -16.22 9.34 -19.12
N ASP A 87 -15.79 8.40 -18.28
CA ASP A 87 -14.44 8.37 -17.68
C ASP A 87 -13.32 8.03 -18.70
N CYS A 88 -13.64 7.27 -19.75
CA CYS A 88 -12.64 6.78 -20.70
C CYS A 88 -13.05 6.84 -22.16
N ILE A 89 -14.21 7.45 -22.47
CA ILE A 89 -14.79 7.66 -23.81
C ILE A 89 -14.99 6.42 -24.69
N HIS A 90 -14.65 5.23 -24.19
CA HIS A 90 -14.92 3.97 -24.89
C HIS A 90 -16.42 3.76 -25.03
N PHE A 91 -16.84 3.42 -26.24
CA PHE A 91 -18.19 2.98 -26.54
C PHE A 91 -18.23 1.45 -26.59
N ILE A 92 -19.29 0.89 -26.03
CA ILE A 92 -19.50 -0.54 -25.83
C ILE A 92 -20.96 -0.83 -26.16
N GLU A 93 -21.23 -1.99 -26.75
CA GLU A 93 -22.60 -2.43 -27.02
C GLU A 93 -23.38 -2.57 -25.70
N SER A 94 -24.62 -2.07 -25.71
CA SER A 94 -25.45 -1.88 -24.54
C SER A 94 -25.80 -3.18 -23.80
N THR A 95 -26.16 -4.24 -24.52
CA THR A 95 -26.55 -5.53 -23.92
C THR A 95 -25.35 -6.24 -23.31
N ALA A 96 -24.20 -6.20 -23.99
CA ALA A 96 -22.95 -6.73 -23.48
C ALA A 96 -22.49 -5.98 -22.22
N MET A 97 -22.60 -4.65 -22.22
CA MET A 97 -22.26 -3.84 -21.06
C MET A 97 -23.23 -4.07 -19.88
N ASP A 98 -24.53 -4.17 -20.14
CA ASP A 98 -25.54 -4.49 -19.13
C ASP A 98 -25.28 -5.88 -18.49
N HIS A 99 -24.89 -6.87 -19.30
CA HIS A 99 -24.47 -8.18 -18.82
C HIS A 99 -23.19 -8.07 -17.96
N TYR A 100 -22.17 -7.36 -18.44
CA TYR A 100 -20.91 -7.15 -17.71
C TYR A 100 -21.11 -6.51 -16.33
N MET A 101 -22.03 -5.54 -16.24
CA MET A 101 -22.36 -4.89 -14.96
C MET A 101 -23.03 -5.84 -13.95
N ARG A 102 -23.79 -6.84 -14.43
CA ARG A 102 -24.50 -7.83 -13.59
C ARG A 102 -23.66 -9.05 -13.20
N LEU A 103 -22.48 -9.25 -13.81
CA LEU A 103 -21.63 -10.42 -13.55
C LEU A 103 -21.21 -10.62 -12.08
N ASP A 104 -21.22 -9.56 -11.26
CA ASP A 104 -20.88 -9.67 -9.84
C ASP A 104 -22.11 -9.94 -8.94
N ASP A 105 -23.32 -9.65 -9.42
CA ASP A 105 -24.56 -9.89 -8.67
C ASP A 105 -24.96 -11.39 -8.67
N ASN A 106 -24.48 -12.15 -9.66
CA ASN A 106 -24.82 -13.58 -9.86
C ASN A 106 -23.78 -14.56 -9.31
N ARG A 107 -22.71 -14.09 -8.66
CA ARG A 107 -21.75 -14.99 -8.01
C ARG A 107 -22.28 -15.34 -6.62
N GLU A 108 -22.69 -16.58 -6.43
CA GLU A 108 -22.82 -17.18 -5.09
C GLU A 108 -21.41 -17.26 -4.47
N GLY A 109 -20.95 -16.17 -3.88
CA GLY A 109 -19.59 -16.06 -3.36
C GLY A 109 -19.22 -14.65 -2.91
N GLU A 110 -18.04 -14.54 -2.33
CA GLU A 110 -17.49 -13.32 -1.76
C GLU A 110 -17.12 -12.32 -2.87
N VAL A 111 -17.70 -11.11 -2.82
CA VAL A 111 -17.44 -10.08 -3.83
C VAL A 111 -16.46 -9.05 -3.28
N ALA A 112 -15.38 -8.80 -4.03
CA ALA A 112 -14.41 -7.77 -3.69
C ALA A 112 -15.06 -6.38 -3.81
N VAL A 113 -14.91 -5.56 -2.77
CA VAL A 113 -15.40 -4.18 -2.73
C VAL A 113 -14.52 -3.33 -3.62
N LYS A 114 -14.95 -3.12 -4.87
CA LYS A 114 -14.28 -2.27 -5.86
C LYS A 114 -15.27 -1.68 -6.85
N LEU A 115 -14.88 -0.59 -7.50
CA LEU A 115 -15.60 -0.06 -8.65
C LEU A 115 -15.42 -0.99 -9.85
N LYS A 116 -16.47 -1.11 -10.68
CA LYS A 116 -16.37 -1.77 -11.98
C LYS A 116 -15.46 -0.98 -12.90
N GLU A 117 -14.65 -1.68 -13.67
CA GLU A 117 -13.69 -1.10 -14.59
C GLU A 117 -14.17 -1.23 -16.04
N CYS A 118 -13.76 -0.30 -16.90
CA CYS A 118 -13.99 -0.41 -18.33
C CYS A 118 -13.36 -1.70 -18.87
N PRO A 119 -14.10 -2.53 -19.62
CA PRO A 119 -13.56 -3.80 -20.12
C PRO A 119 -12.42 -3.61 -21.13
N LYS A 120 -12.39 -2.49 -21.88
CA LYS A 120 -11.37 -2.16 -22.89
C LYS A 120 -10.06 -1.64 -22.27
N CYS A 121 -10.13 -0.71 -21.32
CA CYS A 121 -8.93 0.01 -20.82
C CYS A 121 -8.70 -0.09 -19.31
N LYS A 122 -9.56 -0.79 -18.57
CA LYS A 122 -9.52 -0.96 -17.11
C LYS A 122 -9.68 0.33 -16.28
N THR A 123 -10.05 1.45 -16.91
CA THR A 123 -10.37 2.68 -16.18
C THR A 123 -11.61 2.46 -15.28
N PRO A 124 -11.54 2.77 -13.96
CA PRO A 124 -12.69 2.66 -13.07
C PRO A 124 -13.84 3.54 -13.52
N ILE A 125 -15.05 2.98 -13.54
CA ILE A 125 -16.28 3.67 -13.95
C ILE A 125 -16.84 4.39 -12.72
N ARG A 126 -16.71 5.72 -12.69
CA ARG A 126 -17.12 6.58 -11.58
C ARG A 126 -18.40 7.35 -11.88
N LYS A 127 -18.65 7.63 -13.15
CA LYS A 127 -19.84 8.38 -13.56
C LYS A 127 -20.47 7.76 -14.80
N ASN A 128 -21.68 7.26 -14.63
CA ASN A 128 -22.53 6.84 -15.72
C ASN A 128 -23.98 6.79 -15.22
N LEU A 129 -24.89 7.50 -15.89
CA LEU A 129 -26.28 7.60 -15.45
C LEU A 129 -27.01 6.25 -15.49
N ARG A 130 -26.83 5.47 -16.58
CA ARG A 130 -27.42 4.14 -16.74
C ARG A 130 -27.06 3.19 -15.60
N TYR A 131 -25.80 3.21 -15.21
CA TYR A 131 -25.24 2.34 -14.18
C TYR A 131 -25.12 3.01 -12.81
N GLY A 132 -25.79 4.16 -12.62
CA GLY A 132 -25.70 4.97 -11.41
C GLY A 132 -26.02 4.17 -10.14
N SER A 133 -27.03 3.30 -10.17
CA SER A 133 -27.38 2.44 -9.02
C SER A 133 -26.26 1.46 -8.64
N HIS A 134 -25.54 0.89 -9.62
CA HIS A 134 -24.39 0.01 -9.33
C HIS A 134 -23.21 0.81 -8.79
N ILE A 135 -22.90 1.94 -9.42
CA ILE A 135 -21.81 2.84 -9.02
C ILE A 135 -22.04 3.36 -7.60
N ASN A 136 -23.23 3.87 -7.30
CA ASN A 136 -23.60 4.40 -5.98
C ASN A 136 -23.53 3.31 -4.90
N ARG A 137 -23.96 2.08 -5.22
CA ARG A 137 -23.82 0.93 -4.31
C ARG A 137 -22.35 0.63 -4.00
N SER A 138 -21.50 0.52 -5.02
CA SER A 138 -20.07 0.27 -4.83
C SER A 138 -19.37 1.42 -4.08
N LEU A 139 -19.75 2.68 -4.35
CA LEU A 139 -19.24 3.84 -3.61
C LEU A 139 -19.66 3.79 -2.14
N ALA A 140 -20.91 3.46 -1.85
CA ALA A 140 -21.39 3.32 -0.46
C ALA A 140 -20.63 2.21 0.28
N GLU A 141 -20.36 1.08 -0.37
CA GLU A 141 -19.56 -0.01 0.20
C GLU A 141 -18.10 0.43 0.48
N ILE A 142 -17.49 1.20 -0.43
CA ILE A 142 -16.16 1.78 -0.22
C ILE A 142 -16.16 2.76 0.96
N GLU A 143 -17.19 3.60 1.11
CA GLU A 143 -17.31 4.51 2.26
C GLU A 143 -17.53 3.74 3.58
N MET A 144 -18.27 2.63 3.56
CA MET A 144 -18.40 1.73 4.72
C MET A 144 -17.05 1.12 5.11
N VAL A 145 -16.23 0.69 4.14
CA VAL A 145 -14.86 0.24 4.37
C VAL A 145 -14.04 1.35 5.03
N LYS A 146 -14.05 2.55 4.46
CA LYS A 146 -13.31 3.71 5.01
C LYS A 146 -13.71 3.99 6.46
N LYS A 147 -15.01 3.97 6.75
CA LYS A 147 -15.53 4.19 8.10
C LYS A 147 -15.07 3.10 9.09
N LYS A 148 -15.13 1.82 8.70
CA LYS A 148 -14.62 0.72 9.54
C LYS A 148 -13.12 0.83 9.81
N ILE A 149 -12.33 1.22 8.80
CA ILE A 149 -10.90 1.48 8.97
C ILE A 149 -10.69 2.61 9.96
N GLN A 150 -11.48 3.69 9.88
CA GLN A 150 -11.36 4.85 10.76
C GLN A 150 -11.80 4.54 12.20
N GLU A 151 -12.87 3.77 12.40
CA GLU A 151 -13.33 3.32 13.74
C GLU A 151 -12.33 2.38 14.42
N GLN A 152 -11.49 1.69 13.64
CA GLN A 152 -10.41 0.83 14.14
C GLN A 152 -9.07 1.56 14.29
N GLN A 153 -8.95 2.81 13.86
CA GLN A 153 -7.72 3.59 14.03
C GLN A 153 -7.66 4.18 15.45
N PRO A 154 -6.55 3.97 16.18
CA PRO A 154 -6.33 4.67 17.44
C PRO A 154 -6.34 6.18 17.21
N ASP A 155 -6.81 6.94 18.21
CA ASP A 155 -6.86 8.41 18.13
C ASP A 155 -5.48 8.96 17.76
N ILE A 156 -5.41 9.88 16.80
CA ILE A 156 -4.18 10.58 16.40
C ILE A 156 -3.43 11.12 17.63
N ASN A 157 -4.17 11.59 18.64
CA ASN A 157 -3.60 12.07 19.90
C ASN A 157 -3.00 10.94 20.75
N GLU A 158 -3.60 9.76 20.75
CA GLU A 158 -3.10 8.59 21.47
C GLU A 158 -1.82 8.05 20.82
N ILE A 159 -1.80 7.98 19.48
CA ILE A 159 -0.59 7.62 18.72
C ILE A 159 0.52 8.65 19.01
N ARG A 160 0.19 9.95 18.94
CA ARG A 160 1.14 11.02 19.23
C ARG A 160 1.72 10.91 20.64
N LEU A 161 0.88 10.66 21.65
CA LEU A 161 1.32 10.49 23.04
C LEU A 161 2.24 9.27 23.18
N THR A 162 1.90 8.16 22.53
CA THR A 162 2.74 6.95 22.51
C THR A 162 4.11 7.24 21.91
N LEU A 163 4.16 7.90 20.75
CA LEU A 163 5.41 8.29 20.10
C LEU A 163 6.22 9.29 20.92
N GLN A 164 5.57 10.21 21.64
CA GLN A 164 6.25 11.13 22.56
C GLN A 164 6.90 10.37 23.73
N ASN A 165 6.21 9.40 24.32
CA ASN A 165 6.74 8.56 25.38
C ASN A 165 7.94 7.72 24.90
N GLU A 166 7.81 7.08 23.74
CA GLU A 166 8.91 6.33 23.12
C GLU A 166 10.11 7.22 22.78
N TRP A 167 9.82 8.42 22.24
CA TRP A 167 10.85 9.40 21.92
C TRP A 167 11.64 9.72 23.19
N GLN A 168 10.93 10.12 24.26
CA GLN A 168 11.49 10.53 25.55
C GLN A 168 12.29 9.42 26.23
N ALA A 169 11.79 8.18 26.19
CA ALA A 169 12.48 7.01 26.76
C ALA A 169 13.85 6.75 26.11
N ASN A 170 14.01 7.08 24.83
CA ASN A 170 15.24 6.81 24.07
C ASN A 170 16.08 8.07 23.80
N VAL A 171 15.72 9.26 24.33
CA VAL A 171 16.48 10.51 24.12
C VAL A 171 17.95 10.37 24.52
N SER A 172 18.22 9.83 25.72
CA SER A 172 19.59 9.80 26.27
C SER A 172 20.57 9.03 25.40
N ILE A 173 20.16 7.87 24.88
CA ILE A 173 20.97 7.07 23.97
C ILE A 173 21.02 7.69 22.58
N CYS A 174 19.87 8.14 22.04
CA CYS A 174 19.82 8.62 20.68
C CYS A 174 20.57 9.93 20.48
N VAL A 175 20.48 10.88 21.42
CA VAL A 175 21.24 12.14 21.34
C VAL A 175 22.74 11.89 21.32
N LYS A 176 23.22 10.87 22.05
CA LYS A 176 24.65 10.53 22.09
C LYS A 176 25.16 9.93 20.77
N TYR A 177 24.37 9.06 20.12
CA TYR A 177 24.86 8.25 18.99
C TYR A 177 24.32 8.66 17.61
N VAL A 178 23.12 9.23 17.56
CA VAL A 178 22.45 9.66 16.31
C VAL A 178 22.04 11.15 16.33
N GLY A 179 22.29 11.85 17.43
CA GLY A 179 22.35 13.32 17.49
C GLY A 179 21.19 14.08 16.87
N LYS A 180 21.51 14.85 15.81
CA LYS A 180 20.63 15.88 15.23
C LYS A 180 19.37 15.29 14.60
N GLU A 181 19.48 14.11 14.00
CA GLU A 181 18.41 13.40 13.32
C GLU A 181 17.28 13.04 14.28
N TYR A 182 17.62 12.64 15.52
CA TYR A 182 16.66 12.27 16.55
C TYR A 182 16.05 13.49 17.27
N MET A 183 16.86 14.54 17.49
CA MET A 183 16.36 15.81 18.05
C MET A 183 15.35 16.50 17.12
N GLY A 184 15.53 16.37 15.80
CA GLY A 184 14.60 16.93 14.81
C GLY A 184 13.18 16.32 14.84
N ILE A 185 12.98 15.21 15.55
CA ILE A 185 11.67 14.54 15.69
C ILE A 185 10.76 15.30 16.66
N GLU A 186 11.30 15.83 17.76
CA GLU A 186 10.53 16.55 18.78
C GLU A 186 9.76 17.73 18.19
N GLY A 187 10.44 18.55 17.37
CA GLY A 187 9.81 19.68 16.69
C GLY A 187 8.67 19.27 15.74
N LYS A 188 8.76 18.08 15.14
CA LYS A 188 7.71 17.53 14.27
C LYS A 188 6.56 16.96 15.08
N LEU A 189 6.84 16.21 16.16
CA LEU A 189 5.82 15.71 17.08
C LEU A 189 5.02 16.85 17.72
N ASN A 190 5.63 18.01 17.93
CA ASN A 190 4.97 19.17 18.54
C ASN A 190 4.13 20.02 17.57
N ASN A 191 4.12 19.70 16.27
CA ASN A 191 3.32 20.44 15.29
C ASN A 191 1.81 20.34 15.59
N THR A 192 1.08 21.44 15.42
CA THR A 192 -0.36 21.53 15.68
C THR A 192 -1.20 20.74 14.67
N TYR A 193 -0.68 20.53 13.46
CA TYR A 193 -1.37 19.82 12.38
C TYR A 193 -0.53 18.62 11.93
N LEU A 194 -0.83 17.43 12.45
CA LEU A 194 -0.21 16.17 12.05
C LEU A 194 -1.27 15.24 11.46
N THR A 195 -0.96 14.67 10.30
CA THR A 195 -1.76 13.58 9.72
C THR A 195 -1.30 12.24 10.29
N THR A 196 -2.16 11.21 10.18
CA THR A 196 -1.78 9.83 10.51
C THR A 196 -0.54 9.36 9.75
N ASN A 197 -0.37 9.81 8.50
CA ASN A 197 0.81 9.47 7.71
C ASN A 197 2.07 10.17 8.23
N ASP A 198 1.96 11.41 8.74
CA ASP A 198 3.09 12.08 9.39
C ASP A 198 3.52 11.33 10.64
N LEU A 199 2.58 10.89 11.47
CA LEU A 199 2.85 10.08 12.66
C LEU A 199 3.53 8.75 12.30
N ARG A 200 3.06 8.06 11.24
CA ARG A 200 3.69 6.84 10.73
C ARG A 200 5.15 7.06 10.28
N ILE A 201 5.45 8.19 9.66
CA ILE A 201 6.81 8.55 9.29
C ILE A 201 7.67 8.78 10.55
N LEU A 202 7.12 9.45 11.57
CA LEU A 202 7.84 9.71 12.82
C LEU A 202 8.08 8.41 13.61
N GLU A 203 7.10 7.52 13.68
CA GLU A 203 7.21 6.19 14.28
C GLU A 203 8.38 5.39 13.69
N ASN A 204 8.40 5.24 12.36
CA ASN A 204 9.49 4.56 11.68
C ASN A 204 10.85 5.21 11.97
N LYS A 205 10.92 6.55 11.96
CA LYS A 205 12.16 7.27 12.29
C LYS A 205 12.62 7.00 13.73
N ILE A 206 11.73 7.08 14.71
CA ILE A 206 12.05 6.79 16.11
C ILE A 206 12.61 5.36 16.22
N TYR A 207 11.94 4.38 15.61
CA TYR A 207 12.38 2.99 15.63
C TYR A 207 13.78 2.80 15.05
N PHE A 208 14.00 3.20 13.79
CA PHE A 208 15.27 2.96 13.11
C PHE A 208 16.43 3.67 13.80
N LEU A 209 16.24 4.93 14.19
CA LEU A 209 17.27 5.71 14.88
C LEU A 209 17.58 5.12 16.26
N THR A 210 16.57 4.67 17.00
CA THR A 210 16.77 4.01 18.30
C THR A 210 17.57 2.72 18.15
N LYS A 211 17.24 1.89 17.16
CA LYS A 211 17.98 0.64 16.91
C LYS A 211 19.42 0.91 16.50
N VAL A 212 19.66 1.86 15.59
CA VAL A 212 21.02 2.29 15.21
C VAL A 212 21.81 2.81 16.42
N ALA A 213 21.20 3.63 17.27
CA ALA A 213 21.83 4.15 18.48
C ALA A 213 22.24 3.04 19.45
N LYS A 214 21.39 2.01 19.61
CA LYS A 214 21.70 0.81 20.42
C LYS A 214 22.87 0.01 19.84
N LEU A 215 22.92 -0.17 18.51
CA LEU A 215 24.02 -0.87 17.85
C LEU A 215 25.35 -0.11 18.02
N LEU A 216 25.36 1.21 17.80
CA LEU A 216 26.54 2.07 18.01
C LEU A 216 27.01 2.07 19.48
N LYS A 217 26.07 2.05 20.43
CA LYS A 217 26.40 1.92 21.85
C LYS A 217 27.11 0.60 22.14
N ALA A 218 26.55 -0.51 21.66
CA ALA A 218 27.10 -1.83 21.93
C ALA A 218 28.46 -2.04 21.25
N GLU A 219 28.65 -1.46 20.06
CA GLU A 219 29.96 -1.36 19.41
C GLU A 219 30.95 -0.62 20.33
N GLN A 220 30.61 0.60 20.78
CA GLN A 220 31.50 1.40 21.61
C GLN A 220 31.88 0.71 22.93
N GLU A 221 30.95 0.01 23.58
CA GLU A 221 31.19 -0.65 24.87
C GLU A 221 32.03 -1.93 24.74
N SER A 222 31.94 -2.61 23.60
CA SER A 222 32.67 -3.85 23.36
C SER A 222 34.10 -3.62 22.86
N MET A 223 34.28 -2.55 22.05
CA MET A 223 35.42 -2.37 21.16
C MET A 223 36.54 -1.44 21.65
N SER A 224 37.78 -1.94 21.60
CA SER A 224 39.01 -1.15 21.83
C SER A 224 39.54 -0.48 20.54
N PHE A 225 39.17 -1.01 19.37
CA PHE A 225 39.46 -0.47 18.03
C PHE A 225 38.16 -0.45 17.21
N PHE A 226 37.91 0.63 16.48
CA PHE A 226 36.69 0.80 15.67
C PHE A 226 36.73 -0.06 14.40
N ASP A 227 35.61 -0.69 14.04
CA ASP A 227 35.45 -1.38 12.76
C ASP A 227 34.98 -0.35 11.73
N ASP A 228 35.92 0.14 10.93
CA ASP A 228 35.67 1.16 9.92
C ASP A 228 34.56 0.75 8.93
N LYS A 229 34.40 -0.55 8.64
CA LYS A 229 33.37 -1.03 7.71
C LYS A 229 31.98 -0.97 8.31
N PHE A 230 31.82 -1.35 9.57
CA PHE A 230 30.53 -1.22 10.25
C PHE A 230 30.09 0.25 10.29
N ARG A 231 30.99 1.17 10.68
CA ARG A 231 30.70 2.61 10.72
C ARG A 231 30.38 3.21 9.36
N GLN A 232 31.07 2.77 8.32
CA GLN A 232 30.76 3.18 6.95
C GLN A 232 29.34 2.77 6.55
N ARG A 233 28.93 1.54 6.87
CA ARG A 233 27.57 1.07 6.60
C ARG A 233 26.51 1.79 7.44
N VAL A 234 26.77 2.05 8.72
CA VAL A 234 25.87 2.87 9.54
C VAL A 234 25.71 4.26 8.94
N THR A 235 26.80 4.87 8.47
CA THR A 235 26.75 6.19 7.80
C THR A 235 25.90 6.14 6.54
N GLN A 236 26.07 5.10 5.72
CA GLN A 236 25.25 4.89 4.53
C GLN A 236 23.76 4.71 4.88
N PHE A 237 23.45 3.89 5.88
CA PHE A 237 22.09 3.69 6.36
C PHE A 237 21.44 5.00 6.87
N MET A 238 22.19 5.78 7.65
CA MET A 238 21.74 7.09 8.12
C MET A 238 21.48 8.07 6.97
N SER A 239 22.28 8.02 5.90
CA SER A 239 22.05 8.84 4.71
C SER A 239 20.71 8.50 4.03
N TRP A 240 20.30 7.22 4.04
CA TRP A 240 19.02 6.78 3.51
C TRP A 240 17.83 7.24 4.39
N LEU A 241 17.98 7.16 5.71
CA LEU A 241 16.96 7.64 6.66
C LEU A 241 16.73 9.15 6.60
N SER A 242 17.79 9.91 6.35
CA SER A 242 17.77 11.38 6.27
C SER A 242 17.38 11.92 4.90
N GLY A 243 17.11 11.06 3.91
CA GLY A 243 16.70 11.46 2.57
C GLY A 243 15.41 12.29 2.55
N VAL A 244 15.43 13.43 1.84
CA VAL A 244 14.27 14.35 1.72
C VAL A 244 13.05 13.69 1.07
N SER A 245 13.28 12.66 0.25
CA SER A 245 12.23 11.89 -0.45
C SER A 245 11.67 10.71 0.37
N GLN A 246 12.08 10.53 1.63
CA GLN A 246 11.70 9.35 2.39
C GLN A 246 10.25 9.43 2.87
N LYS A 247 9.39 8.61 2.27
CA LYS A 247 7.95 8.50 2.57
C LYS A 247 7.61 7.29 3.42
N PHE A 248 8.59 6.42 3.67
CA PHE A 248 8.40 5.14 4.38
C PHE A 248 7.23 4.35 3.78
N THR A 249 7.26 4.16 2.45
CA THR A 249 6.40 3.16 1.81
C THR A 249 6.77 1.77 2.30
N ASP A 250 5.88 0.80 2.15
CA ASP A 250 6.12 -0.57 2.66
C ASP A 250 7.40 -1.16 2.06
N GLN A 251 7.66 -0.91 0.77
CA GLN A 251 8.92 -1.28 0.12
C GLN A 251 10.15 -0.57 0.73
N GLN A 252 10.04 0.72 1.04
CA GLN A 252 11.14 1.47 1.66
C GLN A 252 11.43 0.98 3.07
N VAL A 253 10.38 0.73 3.86
CA VAL A 253 10.48 0.17 5.22
C VAL A 253 11.11 -1.22 5.17
N PHE A 254 10.66 -2.09 4.26
CA PHE A 254 11.23 -3.42 4.06
C PHE A 254 12.73 -3.35 3.73
N ASN A 255 13.12 -2.51 2.77
CA ASN A 255 14.54 -2.35 2.41
C ASN A 255 15.39 -1.85 3.60
N LEU A 256 14.87 -0.89 4.37
CA LEU A 256 15.54 -0.38 5.58
C LEU A 256 15.64 -1.45 6.67
N GLN A 257 14.60 -2.27 6.88
CA GLN A 257 14.63 -3.36 7.85
C GLN A 257 15.69 -4.39 7.50
N ARG A 258 15.84 -4.74 6.22
CA ARG A 258 16.90 -5.68 5.81
C ARG A 258 18.29 -5.11 6.05
N GLU A 259 18.55 -3.84 5.71
CA GLU A 259 19.86 -3.26 6.01
C GLU A 259 20.08 -3.12 7.52
N LEU A 260 19.04 -2.79 8.30
CA LEU A 260 19.14 -2.78 9.76
C LEU A 260 19.49 -4.19 10.29
N GLN A 261 18.88 -5.24 9.75
CA GLN A 261 19.20 -6.62 10.11
C GLN A 261 20.65 -6.97 9.78
N ARG A 262 21.13 -6.56 8.60
CA ARG A 262 22.54 -6.68 8.22
C ARG A 262 23.47 -6.00 9.22
N LEU A 263 23.15 -4.77 9.63
CA LEU A 263 23.91 -4.02 10.64
C LEU A 263 23.90 -4.73 12.00
N THR A 264 22.75 -5.27 12.41
CA THR A 264 22.61 -6.05 13.66
C THR A 264 23.51 -7.29 13.64
N LEU A 265 23.50 -8.05 12.55
CA LEU A 265 24.34 -9.25 12.39
C LEU A 265 25.83 -8.90 12.39
N LEU A 266 26.21 -7.80 11.73
CA LEU A 266 27.59 -7.33 11.69
C LEU A 266 28.06 -6.87 13.08
N ALA A 267 27.22 -6.14 13.80
CA ALA A 267 27.51 -5.75 15.18
C ALA A 267 27.63 -6.98 16.11
N ASP A 268 26.75 -7.98 15.96
CA ASP A 268 26.81 -9.22 16.76
C ASP A 268 28.13 -9.97 16.51
N LEU A 269 28.53 -10.09 15.24
CA LEU A 269 29.80 -10.69 14.86
C LEU A 269 30.99 -9.92 15.45
N ASN A 270 30.95 -8.58 15.40
CA ASN A 270 32.02 -7.73 15.92
C ASN A 270 32.22 -7.94 17.44
N VAL A 271 31.13 -7.97 18.21
CA VAL A 271 31.20 -8.25 19.65
C VAL A 271 31.80 -9.63 19.90
N ARG A 272 31.35 -10.66 19.18
CA ARG A 272 31.87 -12.04 19.31
C ARG A 272 33.37 -12.13 18.99
N CYS A 273 33.81 -11.52 17.89
CA CYS A 273 35.22 -11.50 17.49
C CYS A 273 36.08 -10.90 18.60
N GLN A 274 35.62 -9.82 19.24
CA GLN A 274 36.38 -9.20 20.31
C GLN A 274 36.36 -9.97 21.62
N THR A 275 35.24 -10.60 21.96
CA THR A 275 35.22 -11.53 23.10
C THR A 275 36.20 -12.67 22.85
N ALA A 276 36.25 -13.20 21.63
CA ALA A 276 37.19 -14.25 21.25
C ALA A 276 38.65 -13.77 21.30
N ASP A 277 38.92 -12.56 20.83
CA ASP A 277 40.26 -11.94 20.85
C ASP A 277 40.77 -11.74 22.29
N LYS A 278 39.93 -11.19 23.18
CA LYS A 278 40.23 -11.08 24.62
C LYS A 278 40.50 -12.44 25.28
N MET A 279 39.93 -13.52 24.75
CA MET A 279 40.16 -14.89 25.22
C MET A 279 41.30 -15.62 24.49
N GLY A 280 41.98 -14.99 23.51
CA GLY A 280 43.01 -15.63 22.69
C GLY A 280 42.49 -16.76 21.80
N LYS A 281 41.23 -16.67 21.34
CA LYS A 281 40.53 -17.70 20.55
C LYS A 281 40.19 -17.26 19.13
N LEU A 282 40.54 -16.04 18.72
CA LEU A 282 40.15 -15.47 17.43
C LEU A 282 40.58 -16.33 16.24
N ASP A 283 41.80 -16.86 16.25
CA ASP A 283 42.34 -17.71 15.17
C ASP A 283 41.49 -18.97 14.94
N LYS A 284 40.83 -19.47 15.98
CA LYS A 284 40.00 -20.68 15.90
C LYS A 284 38.65 -20.43 15.21
N MET A 285 38.22 -19.17 15.13
CA MET A 285 36.95 -18.73 14.55
C MET A 285 37.12 -18.08 13.17
N GLN A 286 38.36 -17.99 12.69
CA GLN A 286 38.70 -17.13 11.56
C GLN A 286 37.97 -17.54 10.27
N THR A 287 37.75 -18.84 10.05
CA THR A 287 37.10 -19.35 8.83
C THR A 287 35.64 -18.90 8.75
N GLU A 288 34.88 -19.12 9.82
CA GLU A 288 33.47 -18.75 9.91
C GLU A 288 33.30 -17.22 9.91
N VAL A 289 34.18 -16.49 10.62
CA VAL A 289 34.15 -15.02 10.62
C VAL A 289 34.38 -14.47 9.22
N GLN A 290 35.30 -15.05 8.44
CA GLN A 290 35.56 -14.62 7.06
C GLN A 290 34.37 -14.90 6.14
N GLU A 291 33.72 -16.06 6.28
CA GLU A 291 32.51 -16.40 5.52
C GLU A 291 31.38 -15.42 5.79
N ILE A 292 31.11 -15.12 7.06
CA ILE A 292 30.06 -14.17 7.46
C ILE A 292 30.39 -12.75 6.96
N ARG A 293 31.64 -12.27 7.16
CA ARG A 293 32.05 -10.94 6.70
C ARG A 293 31.98 -10.80 5.18
N ARG A 294 32.28 -11.86 4.43
CA ARG A 294 32.18 -11.84 2.96
C ARG A 294 30.76 -11.46 2.52
N VAL A 295 29.73 -12.04 3.14
CA VAL A 295 28.34 -11.73 2.83
C VAL A 295 27.95 -10.35 3.36
N LEU A 296 28.25 -10.08 4.63
CA LEU A 296 27.83 -8.85 5.30
C LEU A 296 28.59 -7.58 4.87
N GLU A 297 29.78 -7.67 4.30
CA GLU A 297 30.59 -6.48 3.99
C GLU A 297 30.71 -6.21 2.49
N ILE A 298 30.66 -7.23 1.63
CA ILE A 298 30.93 -7.06 0.19
C ILE A 298 29.65 -6.86 -0.61
N SER A 299 28.54 -7.51 -0.23
CA SER A 299 27.33 -7.45 -1.05
C SER A 299 26.73 -6.03 -1.12
N ASP A 300 26.36 -5.57 -2.32
CA ASP A 300 25.67 -4.30 -2.50
C ASP A 300 24.23 -4.35 -1.95
N GLN A 301 23.58 -5.52 -2.04
CA GLN A 301 22.24 -5.75 -1.51
C GLN A 301 22.23 -6.96 -0.58
N PHE A 302 21.71 -6.79 0.64
CA PHE A 302 21.50 -7.91 1.55
C PHE A 302 20.16 -8.56 1.26
N THR A 303 20.16 -9.76 0.69
CA THR A 303 18.97 -10.52 0.28
C THR A 303 18.52 -11.52 1.37
N GLU A 304 17.35 -12.13 1.19
CA GLU A 304 16.88 -13.20 2.09
C GLU A 304 17.81 -14.41 2.06
N GLN A 305 18.34 -14.76 0.88
CA GLN A 305 19.31 -15.84 0.76
C GLN A 305 20.61 -15.53 1.51
N ASP A 306 21.08 -14.27 1.43
CA ASP A 306 22.25 -13.82 2.19
C ASP A 306 22.01 -13.91 3.71
N GLN A 307 20.80 -13.57 4.16
CA GLN A 307 20.42 -13.69 5.56
C GLN A 307 20.47 -15.15 6.03
N LEU A 308 19.88 -16.08 5.27
CA LEU A 308 19.91 -17.51 5.60
C LEU A 308 21.33 -18.06 5.68
N ILE A 309 22.21 -17.67 4.74
CA ILE A 309 23.62 -18.07 4.75
C ILE A 309 24.32 -17.56 6.02
N VAL A 310 24.11 -16.29 6.37
CA VAL A 310 24.72 -15.69 7.56
C VAL A 310 24.18 -16.32 8.84
N GLU A 311 22.89 -16.60 8.92
CA GLU A 311 22.26 -17.23 10.08
C GLU A 311 22.77 -18.65 10.31
N ASP A 312 22.92 -19.45 9.25
CA ASP A 312 23.50 -20.79 9.33
C ASP A 312 24.97 -20.75 9.75
N ALA A 313 25.76 -19.84 9.17
CA ALA A 313 27.15 -19.64 9.56
C ALA A 313 27.29 -19.16 11.02
N MET A 314 26.40 -18.26 11.47
CA MET A 314 26.34 -17.80 12.86
C MET A 314 25.91 -18.91 13.83
N LYS A 315 25.04 -19.82 13.39
CA LYS A 315 24.67 -21.01 14.16
C LYS A 315 25.86 -21.98 14.30
N SER A 316 26.56 -22.27 13.20
CA SER A 316 27.78 -23.09 13.24
C SER A 316 28.85 -22.46 14.15
N LEU A 317 29.00 -21.13 14.08
CA LEU A 317 29.89 -20.38 14.95
C LEU A 317 29.52 -20.54 16.43
N ASN A 318 28.23 -20.45 16.77
CA ASN A 318 27.73 -20.65 18.13
C ASN A 318 27.98 -22.06 18.66
N GLU A 319 27.76 -23.08 17.83
CA GLU A 319 27.97 -24.49 18.21
C GLU A 319 29.44 -24.78 18.51
N LYS A 320 30.36 -24.23 17.71
CA LYS A 320 31.81 -24.38 17.91
C LYS A 320 32.34 -23.49 19.03
N PHE A 321 31.76 -22.30 19.20
CA PHE A 321 32.20 -21.25 20.12
C PHE A 321 30.99 -20.58 20.77
N PRO A 322 30.50 -21.09 21.92
CA PRO A 322 29.36 -20.53 22.64
C PRO A 322 29.77 -19.26 23.38
N LEU A 323 30.11 -18.22 22.62
CA LEU A 323 30.36 -16.87 23.11
C LEU A 323 29.04 -16.09 23.07
N THR A 324 28.78 -15.34 24.13
CA THR A 324 27.66 -14.39 24.16
C THR A 324 27.96 -13.23 23.22
N GLY A 325 27.16 -13.07 22.18
CA GLY A 325 27.15 -11.88 21.33
C GLY A 325 26.42 -10.71 21.99
N LEU A 326 25.72 -9.89 21.21
CA LEU A 326 24.93 -8.75 21.68
C LEU A 326 23.77 -9.13 22.62
N GLY A 327 23.44 -10.42 22.74
CA GLY A 327 22.31 -10.88 23.55
C GLY A 327 20.95 -10.38 23.04
N ILE A 328 20.88 -10.05 21.75
CA ILE A 328 19.65 -9.61 21.08
C ILE A 328 18.77 -10.84 20.84
N ASP A 329 17.55 -10.80 21.37
CA ASP A 329 16.56 -11.87 21.25
C ASP A 329 16.13 -12.08 19.78
N GLU A 330 15.71 -13.31 19.44
CA GLU A 330 15.16 -13.66 18.11
C GLU A 330 13.96 -12.79 17.77
N ASP A 331 13.14 -12.43 18.77
CA ASP A 331 12.00 -11.54 18.60
C ASP A 331 12.43 -10.09 18.29
N GLU A 332 13.55 -9.62 18.85
CA GLU A 332 14.13 -8.32 18.46
C GLU A 332 14.72 -8.32 17.05
N ARG A 333 15.17 -9.49 16.54
CA ARG A 333 15.65 -9.69 15.16
C ARG A 333 14.51 -9.81 14.15
N LYS A 334 13.36 -10.33 14.57
CA LYS A 334 12.16 -10.55 13.72
C LYS A 334 11.14 -9.42 13.75
N MET A 335 11.36 -8.36 14.53
CA MET A 335 10.43 -7.23 14.56
C MET A 335 10.44 -6.45 13.24
N ILE A 336 9.55 -6.85 12.33
CA ILE A 336 9.01 -6.00 11.28
C ILE A 336 8.11 -4.98 11.99
N VAL A 337 8.56 -3.73 12.09
CA VAL A 337 7.66 -2.64 12.51
C VAL A 337 6.60 -2.47 11.45
N SER A 338 5.42 -3.01 11.75
CA SER A 338 4.15 -2.56 11.21
C SER A 338 3.21 -2.36 12.40
N ALA A 339 3.58 -1.43 13.28
CA ALA A 339 2.78 -1.09 14.45
C ALA A 339 1.50 -0.32 14.10
N MET A 340 1.34 0.10 12.84
CA MET A 340 0.02 0.27 12.26
C MET A 340 -0.39 -1.03 11.59
N LYS A 341 -1.10 -1.89 12.33
CA LYS A 341 -1.94 -2.97 11.78
C LYS A 341 -2.97 -2.36 10.83
N MET A 342 -2.55 -1.92 9.66
CA MET A 342 -3.43 -1.55 8.58
C MET A 342 -3.70 -2.83 7.83
N PRO A 343 -4.95 -3.31 7.78
CA PRO A 343 -5.31 -4.33 6.83
C PRO A 343 -5.22 -3.72 5.43
N LEU A 344 -4.04 -3.78 4.81
CA LEU A 344 -3.90 -3.69 3.36
C LEU A 344 -4.30 -5.05 2.79
N GLY A 345 -5.55 -5.44 3.03
CA GLY A 345 -6.15 -6.61 2.41
C GLY A 345 -7.22 -6.17 1.41
N HIS A 346 -7.50 -7.05 0.46
CA HIS A 346 -8.68 -6.89 -0.38
C HIS A 346 -9.91 -6.94 0.53
N TRP A 347 -10.74 -5.90 0.47
CA TRP A 347 -11.98 -5.84 1.23
C TRP A 347 -13.05 -6.62 0.49
N HIS A 348 -13.76 -7.49 1.20
CA HIS A 348 -14.81 -8.34 0.67
C HIS A 348 -16.13 -8.07 1.39
N LYS A 349 -17.24 -8.38 0.71
CA LYS A 349 -18.58 -8.36 1.27
C LYS A 349 -19.19 -9.76 1.19
N CYS A 350 -19.79 -10.21 2.29
CA CYS A 350 -20.55 -11.48 2.31
C CYS A 350 -21.99 -11.27 1.81
N PRO A 351 -22.75 -12.35 1.51
CA PRO A 351 -24.15 -12.26 1.10
C PRO A 351 -25.06 -11.50 2.08
N ASN A 352 -24.71 -11.50 3.37
CA ASN A 352 -25.43 -10.77 4.42
C ASN A 352 -25.04 -9.27 4.52
N GLY A 353 -24.17 -8.77 3.63
CA GLY A 353 -23.78 -7.36 3.58
C GLY A 353 -22.64 -6.97 4.53
N HIS A 354 -22.05 -7.92 5.27
CA HIS A 354 -20.92 -7.61 6.15
C HIS A 354 -19.63 -7.43 5.34
N VAL A 355 -18.98 -6.29 5.58
CA VAL A 355 -17.67 -5.95 5.01
C VAL A 355 -16.55 -6.44 5.92
N TYR A 356 -15.61 -7.20 5.39
CA TYR A 356 -14.43 -7.74 6.09
C TYR A 356 -13.20 -7.70 5.18
N VAL A 357 -12.04 -7.96 5.76
CA VAL A 357 -10.75 -7.95 5.06
C VAL A 357 -10.15 -9.35 5.15
N ILE A 358 -9.73 -9.89 4.01
CA ILE A 358 -8.95 -11.13 3.97
C ILE A 358 -7.50 -10.69 4.05
N THR A 359 -6.87 -10.88 5.22
CA THR A 359 -5.51 -10.37 5.46
C THR A 359 -4.42 -11.34 5.00
N GLU A 360 -4.67 -12.65 4.92
CA GLU A 360 -3.69 -13.64 4.47
C GLU A 360 -4.44 -14.83 3.86
N CYS A 361 -4.05 -15.25 2.65
CA CYS A 361 -4.24 -16.65 2.25
C CYS A 361 -3.16 -17.42 3.02
N GLY A 362 -3.58 -18.40 3.81
CA GLY A 362 -2.68 -19.18 4.67
C GLY A 362 -1.56 -19.92 3.94
#